data_AF-A0A9W9LZT0-F1
#
_entry.id   AF-A0A9W9LZT0-F1
#
_cell.length_a   1.000
_cell.length_b   1.000
_cell.length_c   1.000
_cell.angle_alpha   90.00
_cell.angle_beta   90.00
_cell.angle_gamma   90.00
#
_symmetry.space_group_name_H-M   'P 1'
#
loop_
_entity.id
_entity.type
_entity.pdbx_description
1 polymer ?
#
loop_
_entity_poly.entity_id
_entity_poly.type
_entity_poly.pdbx_seq_one_letter_code
_entity_poly.pdbx_strand_id
1 'polypeptide(L)'
;MELMLTDAEHRLTTERQLKYQGTAKVNLDQISLQPLSSREIDHKNVERLHEIFAKDGCNRLDLRNHVTAVVSKQHLQRTCHATGLTLEELKSRQQQYPRLGFRGRQVKCLHGQHRLKAAEDFLSPSDRWWTVDLYLDDISPDLRNALVDEYANEKPPTDGEVYRKIRQYQHESNALFQSRWWSRLSPNKAKRLRRLTSPDNTYLCAAFDALLAIPGLWNGMSLGSLNTVMALKCDEEVIHYLKHVKNFWATLVNHDRAQMARIDLHTVDTLQLYAPRVSTVDRKIVKGKILGGEVFSNFSRSERVAIWESLRSHETCDGIIPSLHTFFRDVLYLEVCANALKRLVTLNKQHPTIRRALVHSFRPGPADADCLIQASESTFRRQPTVLMGLGRGLAVTWNLVASVTQVLENVGTAGAVIEEEEFVARPG
;
A
#
# COMPACT_ATOMS: atom_id res chain seq x y z
N MET A 1 -19.65 -12.28 2.66
CA MET A 1 -18.59 -12.54 1.67
C MET A 1 -18.20 -11.19 1.10
N GLU A 2 -17.07 -10.62 1.55
CA GLU A 2 -16.69 -9.23 1.26
C GLU A 2 -15.94 -9.15 -0.08
N LEU A 3 -16.52 -8.49 -1.08
CA LEU A 3 -15.79 -8.09 -2.28
C LEU A 3 -14.80 -6.98 -1.88
N MET A 4 -13.52 -7.33 -1.89
CA MET A 4 -12.38 -6.46 -1.51
C MET A 4 -12.02 -5.44 -2.59
N LEU A 5 -12.65 -5.50 -3.76
CA LEU A 5 -12.22 -4.83 -4.99
C LEU A 5 -13.42 -4.36 -5.82
N THR A 6 -13.14 -3.44 -6.75
CA THR A 6 -14.14 -2.99 -7.73
C THR A 6 -14.53 -4.13 -8.67
N ASP A 7 -15.77 -4.12 -9.16
CA ASP A 7 -16.26 -5.11 -10.14
C ASP A 7 -15.38 -5.14 -11.41
N ALA A 8 -14.80 -4.01 -11.78
CA ALA A 8 -13.86 -3.88 -12.90
C ALA A 8 -12.55 -4.64 -12.64
N GLU A 9 -11.96 -4.50 -11.45
CA GLU A 9 -10.74 -5.24 -11.06
C GLU A 9 -10.99 -6.75 -11.02
N HIS A 10 -12.17 -7.19 -10.58
CA HIS A 10 -12.53 -8.61 -10.60
C HIS A 10 -12.65 -9.16 -12.02
N ARG A 11 -13.38 -8.47 -12.91
CA ARG A 11 -13.54 -8.88 -14.33
C ARG A 11 -12.20 -9.01 -15.04
N LEU A 12 -11.33 -8.01 -14.87
CA LEU A 12 -9.99 -8.01 -15.46
C LEU A 12 -9.15 -9.19 -14.98
N THR A 13 -9.23 -9.54 -13.70
CA THR A 13 -8.45 -10.65 -13.18
C THR A 13 -9.01 -12.01 -13.61
N THR A 14 -10.33 -12.19 -13.65
CA THR A 14 -10.93 -13.41 -14.21
C THR A 14 -10.53 -13.60 -15.67
N GLU A 15 -10.59 -12.53 -16.47
CA GLU A 15 -10.15 -12.58 -17.86
C GLU A 15 -8.66 -12.92 -17.95
N ARG A 16 -7.81 -12.27 -17.14
CA ARG A 16 -6.36 -12.54 -17.09
C ARG A 16 -6.08 -14.01 -16.82
N GLN A 17 -6.77 -14.62 -15.87
CA GLN A 17 -6.60 -16.03 -15.52
C GLN A 17 -6.98 -16.96 -16.68
N LEU A 18 -8.07 -16.66 -17.39
CA LEU A 18 -8.54 -17.45 -18.53
C LEU A 18 -7.59 -17.33 -19.74
N LYS A 19 -7.07 -16.13 -19.99
CA LYS A 19 -6.27 -15.81 -21.17
C LYS A 19 -4.80 -16.17 -21.03
N TYR A 20 -4.30 -16.27 -19.79
CA TYR A 20 -2.94 -16.71 -19.50
C TYR A 20 -2.74 -18.19 -19.85
N GLN A 21 -1.72 -18.49 -20.65
CA GLN A 21 -1.41 -19.85 -21.13
C GLN A 21 -0.12 -20.44 -20.54
N GLY A 22 0.60 -19.69 -19.69
CA GLY A 22 1.82 -20.14 -19.03
C GLY A 22 3.06 -19.34 -19.43
N THR A 23 4.22 -19.77 -18.92
CA THR A 23 5.51 -19.11 -19.13
C THR A 23 6.45 -20.03 -19.91
N ALA A 24 7.12 -19.49 -20.93
CA ALA A 24 8.03 -20.24 -21.78
C ALA A 24 9.33 -19.48 -22.07
N LYS A 25 10.37 -20.21 -22.47
CA LYS A 25 11.58 -19.63 -23.07
C LYS A 25 11.36 -19.51 -24.57
N VAL A 26 11.46 -18.29 -25.10
CA VAL A 26 11.25 -18.00 -26.52
C VAL A 26 12.48 -17.29 -27.07
N ASN A 27 12.88 -17.62 -28.29
CA ASN A 27 14.00 -16.95 -28.93
C ASN A 27 13.62 -15.50 -29.31
N LEU A 28 14.58 -14.58 -29.19
CA LEU A 28 14.35 -13.15 -29.42
C LEU A 28 13.89 -12.84 -30.85
N ASP A 29 14.40 -13.58 -31.83
CA ASP A 29 14.05 -13.47 -33.25
C ASP A 29 12.58 -13.82 -33.57
N GLN A 30 11.94 -14.58 -32.67
CA GLN A 30 10.54 -15.01 -32.78
C GLN A 30 9.55 -14.02 -32.13
N ILE A 31 10.07 -13.00 -31.45
CA ILE A 31 9.27 -11.99 -30.75
C ILE A 31 9.20 -10.72 -31.62
N SER A 32 8.00 -10.34 -32.01
CA SER A 32 7.70 -9.04 -32.60
C SER A 32 7.55 -7.98 -31.51
N LEU A 33 8.31 -6.89 -31.64
CA LEU A 33 8.10 -5.68 -30.86
C LEU A 33 6.97 -4.90 -31.55
N GLN A 34 5.82 -4.75 -30.90
CA GLN A 34 4.75 -3.91 -31.45
C GLN A 34 5.08 -2.43 -31.21
N PRO A 35 5.02 -1.56 -32.22
CA PRO A 35 4.97 -0.11 -32.01
C PRO A 35 3.57 0.25 -31.49
N LEU A 36 3.28 -0.07 -30.23
CA LEU A 36 2.05 0.35 -29.58
C LEU A 36 2.24 1.80 -29.14
N SER A 37 1.78 2.71 -30.00
CA SER A 37 1.27 4.05 -29.70
C SER A 37 1.92 4.78 -28.51
N SER A 38 2.91 5.62 -28.81
CA SER A 38 3.43 6.77 -28.02
C SER A 38 4.80 6.69 -27.32
N ARG A 39 5.53 5.57 -27.34
CA ARG A 39 6.91 5.56 -26.80
C ARG A 39 7.85 4.84 -27.75
N GLU A 40 8.67 5.62 -28.44
CA GLU A 40 9.90 5.11 -29.04
C GLU A 40 10.73 4.41 -27.97
N ILE A 41 11.51 3.39 -28.37
CA ILE A 41 12.44 2.71 -27.47
C ILE A 41 13.37 3.76 -26.87
N ASP A 42 13.27 3.97 -25.54
CA ASP A 42 14.13 4.93 -24.86
C ASP A 42 15.55 4.36 -24.76
N HIS A 43 16.42 4.86 -25.62
CA HIS A 43 17.82 4.45 -25.68
C HIS A 43 18.54 4.62 -24.34
N LYS A 44 18.21 5.64 -23.53
CA LYS A 44 18.85 5.84 -22.21
C LYS A 44 18.50 4.72 -21.24
N ASN A 45 17.26 4.24 -21.28
CA ASN A 45 16.88 3.13 -20.42
C ASN A 45 17.41 1.79 -20.94
N VAL A 46 17.54 1.61 -22.25
CA VAL A 46 18.24 0.45 -22.84
C VAL A 46 19.69 0.41 -22.37
N GLU A 47 20.41 1.54 -22.43
CA GLU A 47 21.79 1.66 -21.93
C GLU A 47 21.89 1.35 -20.44
N ARG A 48 21.00 1.92 -19.61
CA ARG A 48 20.93 1.62 -18.17
C ARG A 48 20.72 0.13 -17.91
N LEU A 49 19.83 -0.53 -18.65
CA LEU A 49 19.60 -1.98 -18.53
C LEU A 49 20.81 -2.78 -19.00
N HIS A 50 21.52 -2.32 -20.03
CA HIS A 50 22.76 -2.93 -20.50
C HIS A 50 23.85 -2.86 -19.42
N GLU A 51 24.01 -1.73 -18.71
CA GLU A 51 24.92 -1.61 -17.57
C GLU A 51 24.56 -2.58 -16.43
N ILE A 52 23.26 -2.73 -16.13
CA ILE A 52 22.78 -3.68 -15.13
C ILE A 52 23.09 -5.12 -15.56
N PHE A 53 22.89 -5.46 -16.84
CA PHE A 53 23.22 -6.79 -17.37
C PHE A 53 24.72 -7.08 -17.30
N ALA A 54 25.57 -6.07 -17.51
CA ALA A 54 27.01 -6.21 -17.39
C ALA A 54 27.47 -6.41 -15.93
N LYS A 55 26.84 -5.75 -14.96
CA LYS A 55 27.21 -5.84 -13.53
C LYS A 55 26.62 -7.07 -12.81
N ASP A 56 25.32 -7.30 -12.98
CA ASP A 56 24.54 -8.25 -12.18
C ASP A 56 24.07 -9.48 -12.98
N GLY A 57 24.34 -9.50 -14.29
CA GLY A 57 23.81 -10.49 -15.24
C GLY A 57 22.36 -10.21 -15.66
N CYS A 58 21.89 -10.92 -16.68
CA CYS A 58 20.53 -10.73 -17.22
C CYS A 58 19.41 -11.31 -16.32
N ASN A 59 19.74 -12.26 -15.43
CA ASN A 59 18.79 -12.93 -14.52
C ASN A 59 17.45 -13.30 -15.18
N ARG A 60 17.47 -13.86 -16.40
CA ARG A 60 16.29 -14.08 -17.27
C ARG A 60 15.20 -14.96 -16.67
N LEU A 61 15.52 -15.76 -15.67
CA LEU A 61 14.57 -16.65 -14.98
C LEU A 61 13.82 -15.93 -13.86
N ASP A 62 14.35 -14.81 -13.36
CA ASP A 62 13.69 -13.98 -12.34
C ASP A 62 12.38 -13.42 -12.93
N LEU A 63 11.29 -13.61 -12.20
CA LEU A 63 9.95 -13.10 -12.51
C LEU A 63 9.94 -11.59 -12.80
N ARG A 64 10.86 -10.82 -12.19
CA ARG A 64 11.02 -9.37 -12.47
C ARG A 64 11.48 -9.07 -13.88
N ASN A 65 12.15 -10.02 -14.52
CA ASN A 65 12.75 -9.89 -15.83
C ASN A 65 11.89 -10.54 -16.92
N HIS A 66 10.77 -11.20 -16.57
CA HIS A 66 9.87 -11.80 -17.54
C HIS A 66 9.22 -10.73 -18.42
N VAL A 67 8.95 -11.11 -19.67
CA VAL A 67 8.31 -10.26 -20.69
C VAL A 67 6.90 -10.77 -20.94
N THR A 68 5.96 -9.87 -21.16
CA THR A 68 4.57 -10.24 -21.46
C THR A 68 4.30 -10.14 -22.96
N ALA A 69 3.73 -11.20 -23.53
CA ALA A 69 3.41 -11.25 -24.94
C ALA A 69 2.08 -11.96 -25.22
N VAL A 70 1.48 -11.64 -26.37
CA VAL A 70 0.29 -12.29 -26.89
C VAL A 70 0.60 -13.16 -28.09
N VAL A 71 -0.12 -14.28 -28.22
CA VAL A 71 0.01 -15.24 -29.31
C VAL A 71 -1.35 -15.80 -29.69
N SER A 72 -1.55 -16.06 -30.99
CA SER A 72 -2.75 -16.74 -31.48
C SER A 72 -2.84 -18.15 -30.92
N LYS A 73 -4.05 -18.56 -30.51
CA LYS A 73 -4.35 -19.92 -30.04
C LYS A 73 -3.84 -21.00 -30.99
N GLN A 74 -3.99 -20.79 -32.31
CA GLN A 74 -3.56 -21.77 -33.31
C GLN A 74 -2.04 -21.94 -33.34
N HIS A 75 -1.29 -20.84 -33.26
CA HIS A 75 0.17 -20.88 -33.25
C HIS A 75 0.69 -21.55 -31.98
N LEU A 76 0.11 -21.20 -30.84
CA LEU A 76 0.48 -21.79 -29.56
C LEU A 76 0.23 -23.30 -29.53
N GLN A 77 -0.94 -23.76 -29.99
CA GLN A 77 -1.27 -25.19 -30.05
C GLN A 77 -0.32 -25.97 -30.97
N ARG A 78 0.02 -25.42 -32.15
CA ARG A 78 0.98 -26.06 -33.08
C ARG A 78 2.37 -26.21 -32.44
N THR A 79 2.86 -25.16 -31.78
CA THR A 79 4.17 -25.19 -31.12
C THR A 79 4.17 -26.15 -29.93
N CYS A 80 3.13 -26.12 -29.10
CA CYS A 80 2.96 -27.07 -27.99
C CYS A 80 2.98 -28.52 -28.48
N HIS A 81 2.21 -28.84 -29.53
CA HIS A 81 2.19 -30.17 -30.13
C HIS A 81 3.57 -30.58 -30.69
N ALA A 82 4.29 -29.66 -31.35
CA ALA A 82 5.63 -29.95 -31.86
C ALA A 82 6.65 -30.23 -30.74
N THR A 83 6.45 -29.65 -29.56
CA THR A 83 7.28 -29.87 -28.36
C THR A 83 6.80 -31.03 -27.47
N GLY A 84 5.70 -31.71 -27.83
CA GLY A 84 5.10 -32.76 -27.01
C GLY A 84 4.53 -32.28 -25.68
N LEU A 85 4.15 -30.99 -25.59
CA LEU A 85 3.62 -30.37 -24.39
C LEU A 85 2.13 -30.09 -24.56
N THR A 86 1.36 -30.27 -23.49
CA THR A 86 -0.01 -29.78 -23.40
C THR A 86 -0.04 -28.34 -22.88
N LEU A 87 -1.13 -27.63 -23.18
CA LEU A 87 -1.34 -26.25 -22.73
C LEU A 87 -1.44 -26.16 -21.19
N GLU A 88 -2.00 -27.19 -20.56
CA GLU A 88 -2.13 -27.26 -19.10
C GLU A 88 -0.79 -27.53 -18.40
N GLU A 89 0.10 -28.32 -19.01
CA GLU A 89 1.47 -28.48 -18.53
C GLU A 89 2.29 -27.19 -18.63
N LEU A 90 2.00 -26.34 -19.63
CA LEU A 90 2.64 -25.04 -19.76
C LEU A 90 2.23 -24.08 -18.62
N LYS A 91 0.99 -24.18 -18.15
CA LYS A 91 0.48 -23.38 -17.02
C LYS A 91 1.00 -23.89 -15.67
N SER A 92 1.21 -25.19 -15.51
CA SER A 92 1.57 -25.82 -14.23
C SER A 92 3.08 -25.76 -13.91
N ARG A 93 3.95 -25.66 -14.92
CA ARG A 93 5.41 -25.62 -14.74
C ARG A 93 5.92 -24.24 -14.30
N GLN A 94 5.83 -23.97 -12.99
CA GLN A 94 6.20 -22.67 -12.40
C GLN A 94 7.72 -22.45 -12.21
N GLN A 95 8.57 -23.48 -12.35
CA GLN A 95 10.02 -23.37 -12.10
C GLN A 95 10.90 -23.89 -13.25
N GLN A 96 10.33 -24.62 -14.20
CA GLN A 96 11.07 -25.21 -15.32
C GLN A 96 10.40 -24.84 -16.65
N TYR A 97 10.73 -23.65 -17.14
CA TYR A 97 10.11 -23.10 -18.35
C TYR A 97 10.56 -23.86 -19.60
N PRO A 98 9.64 -24.45 -20.37
CA PRO A 98 9.98 -25.14 -21.62
C PRO A 98 10.45 -24.15 -22.68
N ARG A 99 11.32 -24.59 -23.59
CA ARG A 99 11.67 -23.80 -24.78
C ARG A 99 10.60 -24.03 -25.85
N LEU A 100 9.95 -22.96 -26.28
CA LEU A 100 8.97 -22.99 -27.36
C LEU A 100 9.55 -22.30 -28.60
N GLY A 101 9.55 -23.02 -29.72
CA GLY A 101 9.98 -22.50 -31.01
C GLY A 101 8.77 -22.08 -31.85
N PHE A 102 8.62 -20.78 -32.10
CA PHE A 102 7.62 -20.25 -33.02
C PHE A 102 8.22 -20.05 -34.40
N ARG A 103 7.38 -20.08 -35.45
CA ARG A 103 7.84 -19.85 -36.82
C ARG A 103 7.80 -18.35 -37.12
N GLY A 104 8.95 -17.72 -37.28
CA GLY A 104 9.05 -16.27 -37.51
C GLY A 104 8.55 -15.46 -36.31
N ARG A 105 8.16 -14.20 -36.54
CA ARG A 105 7.77 -13.24 -35.50
C ARG A 105 6.29 -13.35 -35.07
N GLN A 106 5.88 -14.52 -34.59
CA GLN A 106 4.49 -14.81 -34.24
C GLN A 106 4.09 -14.38 -32.81
N VAL A 107 5.07 -14.16 -31.92
CA VAL A 107 4.82 -13.73 -30.55
C VAL A 107 4.85 -12.21 -30.51
N LYS A 108 3.77 -11.56 -30.05
CA LYS A 108 3.67 -10.09 -30.02
C LYS A 108 3.94 -9.57 -28.62
N CYS A 109 5.07 -8.91 -28.43
CA CYS A 109 5.47 -8.32 -27.16
C CYS A 109 4.56 -7.15 -26.80
N LEU A 110 3.88 -7.26 -25.65
CA LEU A 110 3.11 -6.16 -25.06
C LEU A 110 3.99 -5.30 -24.15
N HIS A 111 4.91 -5.92 -23.42
CA HIS A 111 5.74 -5.23 -22.44
C HIS A 111 7.17 -5.79 -22.36
N GLY A 112 8.14 -4.92 -22.04
CA GLY A 112 9.53 -5.28 -21.79
C GLY A 112 10.40 -5.20 -23.03
N GLN A 113 9.97 -4.39 -24.00
CA GLN A 113 10.66 -4.16 -25.26
C GLN A 113 12.09 -3.63 -25.05
N HIS A 114 12.29 -2.71 -24.09
CA HIS A 114 13.63 -2.21 -23.71
C HIS A 114 14.56 -3.33 -23.22
N ARG A 115 14.03 -4.31 -22.48
CA ARG A 115 14.79 -5.47 -22.00
C ARG A 115 15.16 -6.41 -23.14
N LEU A 116 14.20 -6.72 -24.01
CA LEU A 116 14.47 -7.53 -25.19
C LEU A 116 15.51 -6.88 -26.09
N LYS A 117 15.46 -5.55 -26.25
CA LYS A 117 16.43 -4.82 -27.06
C LYS A 117 17.82 -4.80 -26.43
N ALA A 118 17.92 -4.45 -25.15
CA ALA A 118 19.18 -4.54 -24.40
C ALA A 118 19.76 -5.96 -24.41
N ALA A 119 18.91 -6.98 -24.35
CA ALA A 119 19.32 -8.38 -24.40
C ALA A 119 19.78 -8.82 -25.80
N GLU A 120 19.18 -8.31 -26.87
CA GLU A 120 19.63 -8.57 -28.24
C GLU A 120 21.05 -8.05 -28.47
N ASP A 121 21.35 -6.87 -27.91
CA ASP A 121 22.65 -6.22 -28.04
C ASP A 121 23.71 -6.86 -27.11
N PHE A 122 23.31 -7.33 -25.93
CA PHE A 122 24.22 -7.95 -24.94
C PHE A 122 24.47 -9.46 -25.14
N LEU A 123 23.47 -10.23 -25.59
CA LEU A 123 23.55 -11.70 -25.65
C LEU A 123 24.12 -12.23 -26.97
N SER A 124 25.00 -13.22 -26.85
CA SER A 124 25.52 -14.01 -27.98
C SER A 124 24.39 -14.70 -28.74
N PRO A 125 24.47 -14.83 -30.08
CA PRO A 125 23.40 -15.40 -30.91
C PRO A 125 22.88 -16.77 -30.47
N SER A 126 23.75 -17.63 -29.92
CA SER A 126 23.40 -18.97 -29.43
C SER A 126 22.55 -18.98 -28.15
N ASP A 127 22.51 -17.86 -27.42
CA ASP A 127 21.83 -17.73 -26.13
C ASP A 127 20.76 -16.63 -26.15
N ARG A 128 20.32 -16.21 -27.35
CA ARG A 128 19.29 -15.18 -27.57
C ARG A 128 17.87 -15.70 -27.31
N TRP A 129 17.60 -16.10 -26.07
CA TRP A 129 16.26 -16.42 -25.60
C TRP A 129 15.89 -15.56 -24.39
N TRP A 130 14.59 -15.40 -24.19
CA TRP A 130 14.03 -14.70 -23.05
C TRP A 130 12.84 -15.46 -22.44
N THR A 131 12.55 -15.23 -21.17
CA THR A 131 11.40 -15.83 -20.49
C THR A 131 10.16 -14.96 -20.73
N VAL A 132 9.14 -15.55 -21.34
CA VAL A 132 7.94 -14.88 -21.82
C VAL A 132 6.69 -15.48 -21.21
N ASP A 133 5.86 -14.62 -20.63
CA ASP A 133 4.49 -14.90 -20.21
C ASP A 133 3.55 -14.79 -21.41
N LEU A 134 2.90 -15.90 -21.76
CA LEU A 134 2.08 -16.01 -22.95
C LEU A 134 0.60 -15.84 -22.61
N TYR A 135 -0.02 -14.89 -23.29
CA TYR A 135 -1.46 -14.67 -23.28
C TYR A 135 -2.04 -14.96 -24.67
N LEU A 136 -3.31 -15.34 -24.74
CA LEU A 136 -4.02 -15.39 -26.02
C LEU A 136 -4.19 -13.97 -26.57
N ASP A 137 -4.26 -13.84 -27.90
CA ASP A 137 -4.40 -12.54 -28.57
C ASP A 137 -5.81 -11.95 -28.55
N ASP A 138 -6.80 -12.74 -28.12
CA ASP A 138 -8.21 -12.37 -27.95
C ASP A 138 -8.51 -11.78 -26.55
N ILE A 139 -7.55 -11.04 -25.99
CA ILE A 139 -7.70 -10.26 -24.76
C ILE A 139 -8.46 -8.95 -25.04
N SER A 140 -9.26 -8.51 -24.07
CA SER A 140 -9.96 -7.24 -24.08
C SER A 140 -8.98 -6.06 -24.15
N PRO A 141 -9.39 -4.91 -24.72
CA PRO A 141 -8.60 -3.68 -24.68
C PRO A 141 -8.22 -3.28 -23.25
N ASP A 142 -9.13 -3.47 -22.29
CA ASP A 142 -8.89 -3.13 -20.89
C ASP A 142 -7.81 -4.01 -20.26
N LEU A 143 -7.83 -5.32 -20.51
CA LEU A 143 -6.77 -6.23 -20.04
C LEU A 143 -5.45 -5.97 -20.77
N ARG A 144 -5.48 -5.68 -22.07
CA ARG A 144 -4.30 -5.28 -22.83
C ARG A 144 -3.66 -4.03 -22.23
N ASN A 145 -4.45 -2.99 -21.99
CA ASN A 145 -3.99 -1.74 -21.38
C ASN A 145 -3.47 -2.00 -19.97
N ALA A 146 -4.17 -2.78 -19.15
CA ALA A 146 -3.69 -3.14 -17.82
C ALA A 146 -2.36 -3.93 -17.84
N LEU A 147 -2.17 -4.84 -18.79
CA LEU A 147 -0.90 -5.58 -18.96
C LEU A 147 0.22 -4.69 -19.51
N VAL A 148 -0.10 -3.69 -20.33
CA VAL A 148 0.85 -2.68 -20.76
C VAL A 148 1.19 -1.77 -19.58
N ASP A 149 0.21 -1.18 -18.89
CA ASP A 149 0.37 -0.21 -17.80
C ASP A 149 0.98 -0.78 -16.51
N GLU A 150 0.58 -1.99 -16.08
CA GLU A 150 1.12 -2.67 -14.88
C GLU A 150 2.62 -2.93 -14.98
N TYR A 151 3.17 -2.81 -16.19
CA TYR A 151 4.56 -3.09 -16.47
C TYR A 151 5.28 -1.93 -17.20
N ALA A 152 4.60 -1.04 -17.93
CA ALA A 152 5.17 0.10 -18.69
C ALA A 152 5.82 1.16 -17.80
N ASN A 153 5.50 1.15 -16.51
CA ASN A 153 6.21 1.95 -15.53
C ASN A 153 7.48 1.24 -15.10
N GLU A 154 8.61 1.69 -15.64
CA GLU A 154 9.94 1.41 -15.07
C GLU A 154 10.08 1.97 -13.64
N LYS A 155 9.11 2.77 -13.20
CA LYS A 155 8.92 3.12 -11.80
C LYS A 155 8.44 1.89 -11.04
N PRO A 156 9.14 1.46 -9.98
CA PRO A 156 8.68 0.36 -9.15
C PRO A 156 7.28 0.67 -8.61
N PRO A 157 6.37 -0.32 -8.57
CA PRO A 157 5.02 -0.12 -8.07
C PRO A 157 5.07 0.40 -6.64
N THR A 158 4.06 1.16 -6.25
CA THR A 158 3.98 1.67 -4.87
C THR A 158 3.79 0.52 -3.90
N ASP A 159 4.22 0.73 -2.65
CA ASP A 159 4.07 -0.26 -1.59
C ASP A 159 2.60 -0.66 -1.36
N GLY A 160 1.67 0.27 -1.58
CA GLY A 160 0.23 0.02 -1.48
C GLY A 160 -0.35 -0.74 -2.66
N GLU A 161 0.07 -0.45 -3.89
CA GLU A 161 -0.30 -1.26 -5.07
C GLU A 161 0.10 -2.71 -4.89
N VAL A 162 1.35 -2.94 -4.42
CA VAL A 162 1.84 -4.28 -4.16
C VAL A 162 1.02 -4.97 -3.08
N TYR A 163 0.72 -4.30 -1.97
CA TYR A 163 -0.12 -4.86 -0.91
C TYR A 163 -1.51 -5.25 -1.41
N ARG A 164 -2.20 -4.34 -2.10
CA ARG A 164 -3.56 -4.57 -2.64
C ARG A 164 -3.58 -5.77 -3.60
N LYS A 165 -2.61 -5.85 -4.52
CA LYS A 165 -2.54 -6.95 -5.49
C LYS A 165 -2.20 -8.29 -4.86
N ILE A 166 -1.28 -8.32 -3.88
CA ILE A 166 -1.01 -9.55 -3.14
C ILE A 166 -2.27 -10.05 -2.42
N ARG A 167 -3.03 -9.15 -1.78
CA ARG A 167 -4.28 -9.48 -1.10
C ARG A 167 -5.38 -9.94 -2.05
N GLN A 168 -5.51 -9.27 -3.20
CA GLN A 168 -6.39 -9.68 -4.28
C GLN A 168 -6.14 -11.14 -4.69
N TYR A 169 -4.91 -11.46 -5.10
CA TYR A 169 -4.59 -12.80 -5.59
C TYR A 169 -4.65 -13.86 -4.49
N GLN A 170 -4.41 -13.49 -3.23
CA GLN A 170 -4.62 -14.39 -2.09
C GLN A 170 -6.09 -14.76 -1.93
N HIS A 171 -7.01 -13.79 -2.04
CA HIS A 171 -8.45 -14.05 -1.96
C HIS A 171 -8.95 -14.91 -3.14
N GLU A 172 -8.41 -14.68 -4.33
CA GLU A 172 -8.74 -15.45 -5.54
C GLU A 172 -8.04 -16.81 -5.62
N SER A 173 -7.28 -17.21 -4.60
CA SER A 173 -6.49 -18.45 -4.57
C SER A 173 -5.50 -18.59 -5.74
N ASN A 174 -4.99 -17.46 -6.23
CA ASN A 174 -4.08 -17.41 -7.37
C ASN A 174 -2.61 -17.32 -6.95
N ALA A 175 -2.03 -18.47 -6.61
CA ALA A 175 -0.65 -18.56 -6.12
C ALA A 175 0.41 -18.03 -7.11
N LEU A 176 0.16 -18.13 -8.42
CA LEU A 176 1.11 -17.73 -9.47
C LEU A 176 1.28 -16.20 -9.50
N PHE A 177 0.18 -15.46 -9.63
CA PHE A 177 0.24 -14.00 -9.66
C PHE A 177 0.56 -13.42 -8.28
N GLN A 178 0.15 -14.09 -7.20
CA GLN A 178 0.58 -13.72 -5.86
C GLN A 178 2.12 -13.77 -5.76
N SER A 179 2.74 -14.90 -6.12
CA SER A 179 4.20 -15.07 -6.10
C SER A 179 4.93 -14.06 -6.97
N ARG A 180 4.34 -13.72 -8.12
CA ARG A 180 4.84 -12.67 -9.01
C ARG A 180 4.86 -11.30 -8.34
N TRP A 181 3.79 -10.90 -7.68
CA TRP A 181 3.74 -9.63 -6.96
C TRP A 181 4.65 -9.62 -5.73
N TRP A 182 4.81 -10.76 -5.04
CA TRP A 182 5.83 -10.93 -4.00
C TRP A 182 7.26 -10.75 -4.52
N SER A 183 7.55 -11.23 -5.73
CA SER A 183 8.88 -11.10 -6.32
C SER A 183 9.29 -9.64 -6.50
N ARG A 184 8.34 -8.71 -6.71
CA ARG A 184 8.61 -7.27 -6.92
C ARG A 184 9.12 -6.57 -5.65
N LEU A 185 8.94 -7.16 -4.47
CA LEU A 185 9.40 -6.59 -3.21
C LEU A 185 10.89 -6.84 -2.99
N SER A 186 11.60 -5.87 -2.41
CA SER A 186 12.94 -6.13 -1.88
C SER A 186 12.88 -7.21 -0.78
N PRO A 187 13.97 -7.97 -0.54
CA PRO A 187 14.00 -9.02 0.47
C PRO A 187 13.52 -8.53 1.86
N ASN A 188 13.90 -7.30 2.21
CA ASN A 188 13.49 -6.66 3.46
C ASN A 188 11.98 -6.36 3.49
N LYS A 189 11.42 -5.78 2.42
CA LYS A 189 9.97 -5.51 2.34
C LYS A 189 9.16 -6.81 2.35
N ALA A 190 9.62 -7.84 1.64
CA ALA A 190 8.98 -9.16 1.64
C ALA A 190 8.98 -9.78 3.05
N LYS A 191 10.11 -9.73 3.77
CA LYS A 191 10.18 -10.22 5.17
C LYS A 191 9.22 -9.47 6.09
N ARG A 192 9.14 -8.14 5.96
CA ARG A 192 8.23 -7.28 6.74
C ARG A 192 6.77 -7.61 6.48
N LEU A 193 6.40 -7.73 5.20
CA LEU A 193 5.04 -8.08 4.83
C LEU A 193 4.67 -9.49 5.32
N ARG A 194 5.54 -10.49 5.18
CA ARG A 194 5.31 -11.84 5.73
C ARG A 194 5.09 -11.84 7.25
N ARG A 195 5.80 -10.97 7.96
CA ARG A 195 5.62 -10.80 9.41
C ARG A 195 4.28 -10.13 9.74
N LEU A 196 3.85 -9.12 8.97
CA LEU A 196 2.51 -8.54 9.12
C LEU A 196 1.42 -9.58 8.88
N THR A 197 1.62 -10.50 7.93
CA THR A 197 0.68 -11.57 7.60
C THR A 197 0.78 -12.80 8.50
N SER A 198 1.63 -12.78 9.54
CA SER A 198 1.80 -13.93 10.42
C SER A 198 0.60 -14.06 11.38
N PRO A 199 0.34 -15.27 11.91
CA PRO A 199 -0.75 -15.49 12.86
C PRO A 199 -0.68 -14.56 14.08
N ASP A 200 0.53 -14.21 14.52
CA ASP A 200 0.76 -13.30 15.66
C ASP A 200 0.19 -11.89 15.44
N ASN A 201 0.10 -11.44 14.18
CA ASN A 201 -0.35 -10.09 13.81
C ASN A 201 -1.72 -10.09 13.12
N THR A 202 -2.53 -11.13 13.32
CA THR A 202 -3.82 -11.32 12.62
C THR A 202 -4.74 -10.09 12.74
N TYR A 203 -4.87 -9.50 13.93
CA TYR A 203 -5.73 -8.33 14.14
C TYR A 203 -5.21 -7.07 13.45
N LEU A 204 -3.89 -6.88 13.43
CA LEU A 204 -3.25 -5.77 12.74
C LEU A 204 -3.40 -5.92 11.22
N CYS A 205 -3.16 -7.13 10.70
CA CYS A 205 -3.38 -7.44 9.29
C CYS A 205 -4.84 -7.17 8.88
N ALA A 206 -5.80 -7.64 9.68
CA ALA A 206 -7.22 -7.40 9.44
C ALA A 206 -7.58 -5.89 9.44
N ALA A 207 -6.92 -5.08 10.27
CA ALA A 207 -7.12 -3.64 10.29
C ALA A 207 -6.62 -2.96 9.00
N PHE A 208 -5.48 -3.38 8.46
CA PHE A 208 -5.03 -2.93 7.12
C PHE A 208 -5.95 -3.44 6.01
N ASP A 209 -6.34 -4.71 6.05
CA ASP A 209 -7.21 -5.32 5.04
C ASP A 209 -8.59 -4.63 5.01
N ALA A 210 -9.07 -4.14 6.15
CA ALA A 210 -10.31 -3.37 6.23
C ALA A 210 -10.30 -2.05 5.42
N LEU A 211 -9.11 -1.54 5.06
CA LEU A 211 -8.91 -0.34 4.23
C LEU A 211 -8.89 -0.65 2.73
N LEU A 212 -8.86 -1.92 2.32
CA LEU A 212 -8.80 -2.32 0.90
C LEU A 212 -10.01 -1.82 0.10
N ALA A 213 -11.16 -1.63 0.77
CA ALA A 213 -12.39 -1.10 0.18
C ALA A 213 -12.28 0.34 -0.34
N ILE A 214 -11.23 1.09 0.05
CA ILE A 214 -11.00 2.48 -0.37
C ILE A 214 -9.64 2.53 -1.09
N PRO A 215 -9.61 2.38 -2.43
CA PRO A 215 -8.37 2.34 -3.20
C PRO A 215 -7.48 3.58 -3.01
N GLY A 216 -8.08 4.76 -2.88
CA GLY A 216 -7.39 6.03 -2.74
C GLY A 216 -6.42 6.12 -1.54
N LEU A 217 -6.63 5.33 -0.49
CA LEU A 217 -5.80 5.38 0.72
C LEU A 217 -4.38 4.82 0.52
N TRP A 218 -4.19 3.97 -0.49
CA TRP A 218 -3.03 3.10 -0.58
C TRP A 218 -1.76 3.78 -1.12
N ASN A 219 -1.85 5.02 -1.63
CA ASN A 219 -0.64 5.75 -2.01
C ASN A 219 0.28 6.05 -0.81
N GLY A 220 -0.31 6.25 0.37
CA GLY A 220 0.42 6.51 1.61
C GLY A 220 1.04 5.28 2.27
N MET A 221 0.87 4.07 1.71
CA MET A 221 1.36 2.83 2.31
C MET A 221 2.90 2.77 2.31
N SER A 222 3.50 2.44 3.45
CA SER A 222 4.95 2.20 3.57
C SER A 222 5.22 0.81 4.15
N LEU A 223 5.57 -0.16 3.29
CA LEU A 223 6.06 -1.47 3.74
C LEU A 223 7.40 -1.34 4.47
N GLY A 224 8.12 -0.24 4.21
CA GLY A 224 9.31 0.16 4.93
C GLY A 224 9.06 0.29 6.44
N SER A 225 8.02 1.02 6.82
CA SER A 225 7.75 1.41 8.21
C SER A 225 7.00 0.35 9.04
N LEU A 226 6.55 -0.74 8.42
CA LEU A 226 5.83 -1.82 9.13
C LEU A 226 6.63 -2.44 10.28
N ASN A 227 7.97 -2.47 10.17
CA ASN A 227 8.81 -2.96 11.26
C ASN A 227 8.67 -2.09 12.52
N THR A 228 8.63 -0.77 12.35
CA THR A 228 8.40 0.19 13.44
C THR A 228 7.04 -0.06 14.06
N VAL A 229 5.98 -0.12 13.24
CA VAL A 229 4.60 -0.38 13.69
C VAL A 229 4.54 -1.64 14.57
N MET A 230 5.09 -2.77 14.11
CA MET A 230 5.08 -4.04 14.86
C MET A 230 6.04 -4.04 16.07
N ALA A 231 7.03 -3.15 16.10
CA ALA A 231 7.96 -3.01 17.22
C ALA A 231 7.39 -2.11 18.33
N LEU A 232 6.41 -1.25 18.05
CA LEU A 232 5.77 -0.38 19.02
C LEU A 232 5.17 -1.12 20.21
N LYS A 233 4.59 -2.31 19.98
CA LYS A 233 3.80 -3.03 20.98
C LYS A 233 2.59 -2.21 21.48
N CYS A 234 2.02 -1.40 20.59
CA CYS A 234 0.82 -0.58 20.79
C CYS A 234 -0.27 -1.01 19.80
N ASP A 235 -0.53 -2.32 19.73
CA ASP A 235 -1.38 -2.89 18.69
C ASP A 235 -2.81 -2.33 18.77
N GLU A 236 -3.32 -2.11 20.00
CA GLU A 236 -4.64 -1.51 20.21
C GLU A 236 -4.76 -0.10 19.64
N GLU A 237 -3.77 0.77 19.89
CA GLU A 237 -3.74 2.16 19.44
C GLU A 237 -3.53 2.25 17.92
N VAL A 238 -2.66 1.41 17.37
CA VAL A 238 -2.44 1.30 15.92
C VAL A 238 -3.71 0.86 15.21
N ILE A 239 -4.37 -0.19 15.71
CA ILE A 239 -5.64 -0.67 15.14
C ILE A 239 -6.73 0.39 15.25
N HIS A 240 -6.76 1.14 16.36
CA HIS A 240 -7.70 2.25 16.53
C HIS A 240 -7.49 3.34 15.48
N TYR A 241 -6.24 3.74 15.22
CA TYR A 241 -5.93 4.72 14.17
C TYR A 241 -6.38 4.22 12.79
N LEU A 242 -6.04 2.99 12.42
CA LEU A 242 -6.43 2.43 11.11
C LEU A 242 -7.97 2.37 10.97
N LYS A 243 -8.69 2.04 12.04
CA LYS A 243 -10.16 2.12 12.07
C LYS A 243 -10.67 3.55 11.91
N HIS A 244 -10.02 4.53 12.54
CA HIS A 244 -10.36 5.94 12.37
C HIS A 244 -10.18 6.39 10.91
N VAL A 245 -9.07 6.04 10.25
CA VAL A 245 -8.86 6.29 8.81
C VAL A 245 -10.01 5.72 8.01
N LYS A 246 -10.36 4.44 8.20
CA LYS A 246 -11.48 3.81 7.50
C LYS A 246 -12.78 4.56 7.71
N ASN A 247 -13.12 4.82 8.98
CA ASN A 247 -14.40 5.38 9.38
C ASN A 247 -14.55 6.80 8.86
N PHE A 248 -13.49 7.61 8.91
CA PHE A 248 -13.48 8.96 8.36
C PHE A 248 -13.96 8.96 6.89
N TRP A 249 -13.26 8.21 6.03
CA TRP A 249 -13.55 8.17 4.60
C TRP A 249 -14.87 7.47 4.28
N ALA A 250 -15.23 6.43 5.04
CA ALA A 250 -16.52 5.77 4.89
C ALA A 250 -17.69 6.69 5.25
N THR A 251 -17.57 7.50 6.32
CA THR A 251 -18.61 8.44 6.73
C THR A 251 -18.88 9.50 5.65
N LEU A 252 -17.85 9.97 4.92
CA LEU A 252 -18.02 10.93 3.83
C LEU A 252 -19.01 10.46 2.75
N VAL A 253 -19.08 9.15 2.53
CA VAL A 253 -19.92 8.51 1.51
C VAL A 253 -21.01 7.62 2.14
N ASN A 254 -21.43 7.92 3.37
CA ASN A 254 -22.49 7.21 4.09
C ASN A 254 -22.28 5.68 4.20
N HIS A 255 -21.03 5.25 4.28
CA HIS A 255 -20.62 3.85 4.31
C HIS A 255 -21.04 3.03 3.08
N ASP A 256 -21.39 3.69 1.97
CA ASP A 256 -21.73 3.04 0.71
C ASP A 256 -20.48 2.43 0.08
N ARG A 257 -20.53 1.13 -0.18
CA ARG A 257 -19.38 0.36 -0.70
C ARG A 257 -18.99 0.76 -2.13
N ALA A 258 -19.97 1.01 -2.99
CA ALA A 258 -19.71 1.38 -4.37
C ALA A 258 -19.08 2.78 -4.44
N GLN A 259 -19.51 3.69 -3.56
CA GLN A 259 -18.93 5.03 -3.43
C GLN A 259 -17.53 4.99 -2.81
N MET A 260 -17.29 4.20 -1.76
CA MET A 260 -15.95 4.03 -1.18
C MET A 260 -14.92 3.59 -2.23
N ALA A 261 -15.33 2.72 -3.16
CA ALA A 261 -14.46 2.22 -4.22
C ALA A 261 -14.16 3.27 -5.32
N ARG A 262 -14.94 4.35 -5.42
CA ARG A 262 -14.74 5.48 -6.37
C ARG A 262 -13.75 6.53 -5.88
N ILE A 263 -13.35 6.47 -4.61
CA ILE A 263 -12.37 7.39 -4.03
C ILE A 263 -11.00 7.07 -4.62
N ASP A 264 -10.48 8.00 -5.43
CA ASP A 264 -9.22 7.87 -6.13
C ASP A 264 -8.02 8.34 -5.28
N LEU A 265 -6.81 8.00 -5.74
CA LEU A 265 -5.55 8.36 -5.07
C LEU A 265 -5.38 9.89 -4.99
N HIS A 266 -5.74 10.60 -6.07
CA HIS A 266 -5.62 12.04 -6.16
C HIS A 266 -6.45 12.76 -5.08
N THR A 267 -7.66 12.28 -4.82
CA THR A 267 -8.54 12.82 -3.78
C THR A 267 -7.90 12.73 -2.40
N VAL A 268 -7.38 11.56 -2.03
CA VAL A 268 -6.77 11.36 -0.71
C VAL A 268 -5.48 12.18 -0.57
N ASP A 269 -4.60 12.13 -1.57
CA ASP A 269 -3.32 12.87 -1.53
C ASP A 269 -3.50 14.38 -1.47
N THR A 270 -4.55 14.90 -2.11
CA THR A 270 -4.83 16.34 -2.13
C THR A 270 -5.52 16.80 -0.86
N LEU A 271 -6.31 15.93 -0.21
CA LEU A 271 -7.08 16.30 0.99
C LEU A 271 -6.39 15.97 2.30
N GLN A 272 -5.48 15.00 2.34
CA GLN A 272 -4.76 14.67 3.56
C GLN A 272 -4.05 15.90 4.15
N LEU A 273 -3.85 15.90 5.47
CA LEU A 273 -3.20 16.97 6.25
C LEU A 273 -4.03 18.25 6.44
N TYR A 274 -5.13 18.47 5.73
CA TYR A 274 -6.03 19.58 6.00
C TYR A 274 -6.92 19.29 7.21
N ALA A 275 -7.27 20.32 7.99
CA ALA A 275 -8.18 20.23 9.15
C ALA A 275 -9.40 21.15 8.98
N PRO A 276 -10.35 20.82 8.08
CA PRO A 276 -11.42 21.72 7.66
C PRO A 276 -12.45 22.06 8.74
N ARG A 277 -12.59 21.23 9.79
CA ARG A 277 -13.48 21.55 10.92
C ARG A 277 -12.86 22.57 11.88
N VAL A 278 -11.54 22.57 12.04
CA VAL A 278 -10.80 23.45 12.96
C VAL A 278 -10.32 24.72 12.26
N SER A 279 -9.63 24.59 11.12
CA SER A 279 -9.04 25.71 10.38
C SER A 279 -10.03 26.30 9.36
N THR A 280 -10.31 27.61 9.48
CA THR A 280 -11.17 28.32 8.53
C THR A 280 -10.54 28.47 7.14
N VAL A 281 -9.20 28.50 7.07
CA VAL A 281 -8.43 28.53 5.83
C VAL A 281 -8.57 27.20 5.10
N ASP A 282 -8.30 26.10 5.80
CA ASP A 282 -8.40 24.74 5.26
C ASP A 282 -9.84 24.45 4.83
N ARG A 283 -10.82 24.92 5.59
CA ARG A 283 -12.24 24.80 5.24
C ARG A 283 -12.54 25.43 3.90
N LYS A 284 -12.03 26.63 3.62
CA LYS A 284 -12.25 27.32 2.32
C LYS A 284 -11.56 26.57 1.19
N ILE A 285 -10.32 26.12 1.40
CA ILE A 285 -9.53 25.37 0.41
C ILE A 285 -10.23 24.05 0.08
N VAL A 286 -10.49 23.21 1.08
CA VAL A 286 -11.15 21.90 0.91
C VAL A 286 -12.53 22.04 0.28
N LYS A 287 -13.33 23.02 0.70
CA LYS A 287 -14.64 23.31 0.07
C LYS A 287 -14.49 23.61 -1.41
N GLY A 288 -13.54 24.49 -1.77
CA GLY A 288 -13.27 24.85 -3.17
C GLY A 288 -12.89 23.64 -4.00
N LYS A 289 -11.99 22.79 -3.48
CA LYS A 289 -11.53 21.57 -4.16
C LYS A 289 -12.65 20.56 -4.38
N ILE A 290 -13.47 20.29 -3.36
CA ILE A 290 -14.56 19.31 -3.43
C ILE A 290 -15.68 19.82 -4.36
N LEU A 291 -16.18 21.04 -4.14
CA LEU A 291 -17.31 21.54 -4.94
C LEU A 291 -16.89 21.84 -6.39
N GLY A 292 -15.65 22.30 -6.58
CA GLY A 292 -15.04 22.52 -7.90
C GLY A 292 -14.79 21.22 -8.67
N GLY A 293 -14.72 20.07 -8.00
CA GLY A 293 -14.50 18.77 -8.64
C GLY A 293 -13.06 18.45 -8.98
N GLU A 294 -12.11 19.18 -8.39
CA GLU A 294 -10.69 18.83 -8.43
C GLU A 294 -10.48 17.47 -7.73
N VAL A 295 -11.13 17.30 -6.58
CA VAL A 295 -11.18 16.05 -5.82
C VAL A 295 -12.58 15.44 -5.89
N PHE A 296 -12.68 14.13 -5.67
CA PHE A 296 -13.89 13.35 -5.93
C PHE A 296 -14.35 13.50 -7.39
N SER A 297 -13.41 13.44 -8.34
CA SER A 297 -13.66 13.60 -9.78
C SER A 297 -14.69 12.58 -10.32
N ASN A 298 -14.67 11.37 -9.78
CA ASN A 298 -15.59 10.28 -10.10
C ASN A 298 -17.00 10.48 -9.52
N PHE A 299 -17.28 11.58 -8.82
CA PHE A 299 -18.57 11.88 -8.18
C PHE A 299 -19.30 13.03 -8.87
N SER A 300 -20.62 12.87 -8.97
CA SER A 300 -21.51 13.91 -9.48
C SER A 300 -21.54 15.13 -8.57
N ARG A 301 -21.96 16.27 -9.11
CA ARG A 301 -22.01 17.52 -8.35
C ARG A 301 -22.87 17.41 -7.08
N SER A 302 -24.01 16.71 -7.14
CA SER A 302 -24.89 16.49 -5.98
C SER A 302 -24.23 15.60 -4.92
N GLU A 303 -23.55 14.53 -5.33
CA GLU A 303 -22.77 13.68 -4.42
C GLU A 303 -21.65 14.46 -3.74
N ARG A 304 -20.91 15.31 -4.47
CA ARG A 304 -19.85 16.15 -3.89
C ARG A 304 -20.37 17.16 -2.86
N VAL A 305 -21.57 17.71 -3.07
CA VAL A 305 -22.23 18.56 -2.07
C VAL A 305 -22.58 17.77 -0.81
N ALA A 306 -23.11 16.55 -0.97
CA ALA A 306 -23.39 15.68 0.18
C ALA A 306 -22.12 15.30 0.95
N ILE A 307 -21.03 14.95 0.24
CA ILE A 307 -19.71 14.66 0.84
C ILE A 307 -19.21 15.86 1.64
N TRP A 308 -19.32 17.07 1.09
CA TRP A 308 -18.94 18.29 1.79
C TRP A 308 -19.74 18.52 3.07
N GLU A 309 -21.06 18.29 3.04
CA GLU A 309 -21.89 18.44 4.23
C GLU A 309 -21.53 17.39 5.29
N SER A 310 -21.36 16.13 4.90
CA SER A 310 -20.92 15.05 5.80
C SER A 310 -19.58 15.39 6.49
N LEU A 311 -18.61 15.91 5.73
CA LEU A 311 -17.30 16.33 6.25
C LEU A 311 -17.42 17.45 7.30
N ARG A 312 -18.42 18.33 7.15
CA ARG A 312 -18.64 19.47 8.07
C ARG A 312 -19.42 19.07 9.32
N SER A 313 -20.40 18.18 9.19
CA SER A 313 -21.37 17.88 10.25
C SER A 313 -20.98 16.70 11.14
N HIS A 314 -20.20 15.74 10.64
CA HIS A 314 -19.90 14.54 11.42
C HIS A 314 -18.72 14.71 12.35
N GLU A 315 -18.88 14.28 13.61
CA GLU A 315 -17.84 14.26 14.63
C GLU A 315 -16.65 13.37 14.24
N THR A 316 -16.89 12.30 13.47
CA THR A 316 -15.81 11.45 12.94
C THR A 316 -14.86 12.18 12.01
N CYS A 317 -15.28 13.34 11.49
CA CYS A 317 -14.47 14.20 10.63
C CYS A 317 -13.75 15.32 11.40
N ASP A 318 -13.67 15.23 12.73
CA ASP A 318 -12.87 16.18 13.52
C ASP A 318 -11.37 16.02 13.31
N GLY A 319 -10.67 17.14 13.43
CA GLY A 319 -9.23 17.20 13.24
C GLY A 319 -8.77 17.13 11.78
N ILE A 320 -7.60 16.53 11.59
CA ILE A 320 -6.91 16.40 10.31
C ILE A 320 -7.54 15.28 9.49
N ILE A 321 -7.70 15.49 8.17
CA ILE A 321 -8.12 14.44 7.23
C ILE A 321 -7.07 13.31 7.26
N PRO A 322 -7.42 12.13 7.79
CA PRO A 322 -6.45 11.06 8.05
C PRO A 322 -6.18 10.24 6.79
N SER A 323 -4.97 9.74 6.64
CA SER A 323 -4.58 8.84 5.54
C SER A 323 -3.56 7.81 6.04
N LEU A 324 -3.20 6.84 5.19
CA LEU A 324 -2.06 5.97 5.52
C LEU A 324 -0.75 6.76 5.63
N HIS A 325 -0.63 7.86 4.88
CA HIS A 325 0.54 8.74 4.98
C HIS A 325 0.62 9.40 6.36
N THR A 326 -0.46 10.00 6.85
CA THR A 326 -0.49 10.59 8.21
C THR A 326 -0.24 9.53 9.27
N PHE A 327 -0.87 8.36 9.14
CA PHE A 327 -0.65 7.23 10.04
C PHE A 327 0.83 6.88 10.19
N PHE A 328 1.56 6.71 9.07
CA PHE A 328 2.97 6.34 9.14
C PHE A 328 3.86 7.45 9.70
N ARG A 329 3.48 8.73 9.54
CA ARG A 329 4.17 9.85 10.19
C ARG A 329 3.91 9.87 11.70
N ASP A 330 2.66 9.72 12.11
CA ASP A 330 2.25 9.74 13.51
C ASP A 330 2.81 8.55 14.30
N VAL A 331 2.98 7.41 13.64
CA VAL A 331 3.67 6.23 14.20
C VAL A 331 5.12 6.56 14.61
N LEU A 332 5.82 7.44 13.87
CA LEU A 332 7.20 7.84 14.24
C LEU A 332 7.20 8.66 15.53
N TYR A 333 6.20 9.53 15.72
CA TYR A 333 6.03 10.26 16.98
C TYR A 333 5.66 9.29 18.12
N LEU A 334 4.72 8.38 17.87
CA LEU A 334 4.30 7.37 18.85
C LEU A 334 5.46 6.45 19.26
N GLU A 335 6.43 6.19 18.38
CA GLU A 335 7.61 5.39 18.68
C GLU A 335 8.43 5.96 19.84
N VAL A 336 8.62 7.28 19.86
CA VAL A 336 9.35 7.96 20.94
C VAL A 336 8.66 7.74 22.28
N CYS A 337 7.34 7.95 22.33
CA CYS A 337 6.54 7.75 23.53
C CYS A 337 6.50 6.27 23.96
N ALA A 338 6.27 5.36 23.02
CA ALA A 338 6.20 3.93 23.28
C ALA A 338 7.52 3.39 23.84
N ASN A 339 8.66 3.85 23.33
CA ASN A 339 9.97 3.44 23.84
C ASN A 339 10.23 3.92 25.27
N ALA A 340 9.75 5.11 25.64
CA ALA A 340 9.77 5.55 27.04
C ALA A 340 8.88 4.65 27.92
N LEU A 341 7.65 4.39 27.50
CA LEU A 341 6.69 3.57 28.26
C LEU A 341 7.14 2.12 28.42
N LYS A 342 7.80 1.53 27.43
CA LYS A 342 8.39 0.18 27.53
C LYS A 342 9.42 0.04 28.65
N ARG A 343 10.06 1.13 29.07
CA ARG A 343 11.00 1.11 30.21
C ARG A 343 10.28 1.02 31.56
N LEU A 344 8.98 1.33 31.59
CA LEU A 344 8.15 1.32 32.80
C LEU A 344 7.38 0.01 32.98
N VAL A 345 7.29 -0.83 31.94
CA VAL A 345 6.48 -2.06 31.96
C VAL A 345 7.24 -3.27 31.43
N THR A 346 7.01 -4.42 32.06
CA THR A 346 7.54 -5.70 31.57
C THR A 346 6.57 -6.32 30.59
N LEU A 347 6.97 -6.39 29.32
CA LEU A 347 6.19 -7.07 28.27
C LEU A 347 6.50 -8.58 28.28
N ASN A 348 5.46 -9.41 28.22
CA ASN A 348 5.58 -10.86 28.16
C ASN A 348 4.51 -11.46 27.24
N LYS A 349 4.43 -12.80 27.14
CA LYS A 349 3.45 -13.47 26.26
C LYS A 349 2.01 -13.23 26.70
N GLN A 350 1.75 -13.08 28.00
CA GLN A 350 0.42 -12.79 28.53
C GLN A 350 0.02 -11.31 28.31
N HIS A 351 0.99 -10.40 28.37
CA HIS A 351 0.82 -8.96 28.19
C HIS A 351 1.76 -8.45 27.08
N PRO A 352 1.44 -8.75 25.81
CA PRO A 352 2.33 -8.45 24.69
C PRO A 352 2.37 -6.97 24.30
N THR A 353 1.40 -6.16 24.77
CA THR A 353 1.27 -4.74 24.44
C THR A 353 1.41 -3.84 25.66
N ILE A 354 1.84 -2.60 25.45
CA ILE A 354 2.03 -1.60 26.50
C ILE A 354 0.72 -1.38 27.27
N ARG A 355 -0.40 -1.24 26.55
CA ARG A 355 -1.72 -1.07 27.17
C ARG A 355 -2.08 -2.23 28.09
N ARG A 356 -1.91 -3.48 27.63
CA ARG A 356 -2.21 -4.67 28.44
C ARG A 356 -1.31 -4.78 29.66
N ALA A 357 -0.03 -4.46 29.51
CA ALA A 357 0.92 -4.47 30.63
C ALA A 357 0.59 -3.39 31.66
N LEU A 358 0.26 -2.18 31.22
CA LEU A 358 -0.17 -1.09 32.11
C LEU A 358 -1.47 -1.43 32.85
N VAL A 359 -2.48 -1.94 32.14
CA VAL A 359 -3.76 -2.34 32.75
C VAL A 359 -3.57 -3.47 33.76
N HIS A 360 -2.66 -4.42 33.49
CA HIS A 360 -2.35 -5.48 34.44
C HIS A 360 -1.55 -4.98 35.66
N SER A 361 -0.61 -4.06 35.46
CA SER A 361 0.14 -3.43 36.56
C SER A 361 -0.71 -2.46 37.38
N PHE A 362 -1.83 -2.00 36.84
CA PHE A 362 -2.75 -1.10 37.53
C PHE A 362 -3.47 -1.83 38.66
N ARG A 363 -3.24 -1.37 39.89
CA ARG A 363 -3.98 -1.80 41.07
C ARG A 363 -4.93 -0.69 41.46
N PRO A 364 -6.27 -0.88 41.39
CA PRO A 364 -7.19 0.14 41.86
C PRO A 364 -6.96 0.36 43.35
N GLY A 365 -6.65 1.60 43.72
CA GLY A 365 -6.63 2.03 45.12
C GLY A 365 -8.05 2.10 45.69
N PRO A 366 -8.21 2.23 47.02
CA PRO A 366 -9.52 2.51 47.61
C PRO A 366 -10.11 3.80 47.00
N ALA A 367 -11.44 3.84 46.84
CA ALA A 367 -12.16 4.86 46.07
C ALA A 367 -11.96 6.31 46.54
N ASP A 368 -11.34 6.53 47.70
CA ASP A 368 -11.03 7.83 48.32
C ASP A 368 -9.52 8.12 48.44
N ALA A 369 -8.64 7.32 47.81
CA ALA A 369 -7.21 7.63 47.85
C ALA A 369 -6.86 8.77 46.89
N ASP A 370 -6.19 9.82 47.35
CA ASP A 370 -5.55 10.77 46.44
C ASP A 370 -4.39 10.11 45.69
N CYS A 371 -4.34 10.25 44.36
CA CYS A 371 -3.17 9.87 43.58
C CYS A 371 -2.16 11.02 43.53
N LEU A 372 -0.87 10.70 43.69
CA LEU A 372 0.22 11.66 43.51
C LEU A 372 0.61 11.71 42.04
N ILE A 373 0.33 12.83 41.39
CA ILE A 373 0.70 13.11 40.01
C ILE A 373 1.90 14.06 40.02
N GLN A 374 2.98 13.68 39.35
CA GLN A 374 4.11 14.59 39.14
C GLN A 374 3.67 15.70 38.18
N ALA A 375 3.59 16.94 38.67
CA ALA A 375 3.17 18.12 37.90
C ALA A 375 4.36 18.87 37.27
N SER A 376 5.57 18.67 37.78
CA SER A 376 6.84 19.15 37.21
C SER A 376 7.98 18.25 37.69
N GLU A 377 9.22 18.51 37.24
CA GLU A 377 10.40 17.73 37.64
C GLU A 377 10.55 17.61 39.17
N SER A 378 10.15 18.63 39.94
CA SER A 378 10.29 18.67 41.40
C SER A 378 8.98 18.69 42.18
N THR A 379 7.82 18.85 41.52
CA THR A 379 6.55 19.03 42.23
C THR A 379 5.57 17.90 41.99
N PHE A 380 4.95 17.43 43.06
CA PHE A 380 3.87 16.45 43.02
C PHE A 380 2.57 17.10 43.50
N ARG A 381 1.49 16.88 42.74
CA ARG A 381 0.13 17.29 43.08
C ARG A 381 -0.68 16.08 43.48
N ARG A 382 -1.44 16.18 44.57
CA ARG A 382 -2.46 15.21 44.94
C ARG A 382 -3.74 15.50 44.16
N GLN A 383 -4.29 14.49 43.50
CA GLN A 383 -5.57 14.58 42.84
C GLN A 383 -6.47 13.45 43.36
N PRO A 384 -7.73 13.72 43.74
CA PRO A 384 -8.64 12.66 44.17
C PRO A 384 -8.70 11.59 43.10
N THR A 385 -8.56 10.32 43.48
CA THR A 385 -8.84 9.22 42.57
C THR A 385 -10.35 9.20 42.37
N VAL A 386 -10.85 10.02 41.44
CA VAL A 386 -12.20 9.85 40.93
C VAL A 386 -12.16 8.55 40.13
N LEU A 387 -12.39 7.44 40.83
CA LEU A 387 -12.98 6.25 40.24
C LEU A 387 -14.36 6.71 39.74
N MET A 388 -14.39 7.33 38.55
CA MET A 388 -15.63 7.45 37.80
C MET A 388 -16.08 6.02 37.54
N GLY A 389 -16.95 5.52 38.42
CA GLY A 389 -17.86 4.44 38.11
C GLY A 389 -18.78 4.90 36.99
N LEU A 390 -18.26 4.90 35.77
CA LEU A 390 -19.09 4.96 34.57
C LEU A 390 -19.40 3.51 34.21
N GLY A 391 -20.54 3.04 34.72
CA GLY A 391 -21.19 1.86 34.18
C GLY A 391 -21.28 1.99 32.66
N ARG A 392 -20.75 0.97 31.98
CA ARG A 392 -20.71 0.77 30.52
C ARG A 392 -19.71 1.68 29.78
N GLY A 393 -18.50 1.15 29.59
CA GLY A 393 -17.53 1.67 28.62
C GLY A 393 -16.25 2.17 29.28
N LEU A 394 -15.11 1.62 28.86
CA LEU A 394 -13.77 2.01 29.31
C LEU A 394 -13.49 3.50 29.06
N ALA A 395 -13.74 4.35 30.07
CA ALA A 395 -13.45 5.79 30.05
C ALA A 395 -12.18 6.18 30.83
N VAL A 396 -11.32 5.22 31.21
CA VAL A 396 -9.96 5.53 31.71
C VAL A 396 -8.96 5.69 30.56
N THR A 397 -9.36 5.36 29.34
CA THR A 397 -8.56 5.66 28.13
C THR A 397 -8.93 6.96 27.47
N TRP A 398 -9.83 7.78 28.01
CA TRP A 398 -10.06 9.11 27.45
C TRP A 398 -9.12 10.18 28.01
N ASN A 399 -8.63 10.08 29.26
CA ASN A 399 -7.70 11.09 29.78
C ASN A 399 -6.22 10.80 29.50
N LEU A 400 -5.80 9.53 29.38
CA LEU A 400 -4.45 9.22 28.89
C LEU A 400 -4.34 9.34 27.37
N VAL A 401 -5.43 9.04 26.64
CA VAL A 401 -5.52 9.36 25.21
C VAL A 401 -5.68 10.86 25.04
N ALA A 402 -6.47 11.58 25.85
CA ALA A 402 -6.50 13.05 25.79
C ALA A 402 -5.13 13.67 26.09
N SER A 403 -4.31 13.16 27.02
CA SER A 403 -2.94 13.68 27.16
C SER A 403 -2.04 13.41 25.95
N VAL A 404 -2.23 12.30 25.23
CA VAL A 404 -1.48 12.01 23.99
C VAL A 404 -2.05 12.79 22.79
N THR A 405 -3.37 12.93 22.70
CA THR A 405 -4.10 13.72 21.69
C THR A 405 -3.89 15.22 21.91
N GLN A 406 -3.75 15.68 23.15
CA GLN A 406 -3.46 17.06 23.51
C GLN A 406 -1.97 17.39 23.37
N VAL A 407 -1.08 16.39 23.51
CA VAL A 407 0.31 16.51 23.01
C VAL A 407 0.34 16.59 21.49
N LEU A 408 -0.54 15.89 20.77
CA LEU A 408 -0.66 15.98 19.31
C LEU A 408 -1.34 17.31 18.85
N GLU A 409 -2.32 17.83 19.59
CA GLU A 409 -2.98 19.12 19.31
C GLU A 409 -2.09 20.34 19.65
N ASN A 410 -1.28 20.26 20.71
CA ASN A 410 -0.34 21.33 21.08
C ASN A 410 0.87 21.44 20.13
N VAL A 411 1.19 20.37 19.39
CA VAL A 411 2.23 20.41 18.32
C VAL A 411 1.66 21.01 17.02
N GLY A 412 0.34 20.96 16.82
CA GLY A 412 -0.34 21.59 15.68
C GLY A 412 -0.57 23.11 15.83
N THR A 413 -0.46 23.66 17.04
CA THR A 413 -0.65 25.10 17.32
C THR A 413 0.65 25.89 17.49
N ALA A 414 1.80 25.23 17.50
CA ALA A 414 3.11 25.89 17.45
C ALA A 414 3.39 26.36 16.00
N GLY A 415 2.75 27.46 15.61
CA GLY A 415 3.22 28.28 14.51
C GLY A 415 4.67 28.72 14.74
N ALA A 416 5.40 28.87 13.63
CA ALA A 416 6.81 29.23 13.58
C ALA A 416 7.17 30.35 14.58
N VAL A 417 8.02 30.03 15.55
CA VAL A 417 8.88 31.02 16.19
C VAL A 417 10.23 30.90 15.49
N ILE A 418 10.38 31.66 14.42
CA ILE A 418 11.70 32.07 13.95
C ILE A 418 12.14 33.14 14.95
N GLU A 419 12.90 32.74 15.96
CA GLU A 419 13.74 33.70 16.68
C GLU A 419 14.98 33.92 15.82
N GLU A 420 15.01 35.09 15.16
CA GLU A 420 16.26 35.69 14.68
C GLU A 420 17.14 35.98 15.90
N GLU A 421 18.11 35.11 16.19
CA GLU A 421 19.27 35.51 16.98
C GLU A 421 20.38 36.01 16.05
N GLU A 422 20.43 37.34 15.94
CA GLU A 422 21.59 38.13 15.53
C GLU A 422 22.85 37.70 16.32
N PHE A 423 23.69 36.87 15.71
CA PHE A 423 25.04 36.66 16.24
C PHE A 423 25.97 37.77 15.75
N VAL A 424 25.98 38.87 16.52
CA VAL A 424 26.96 39.94 16.41
C VAL A 424 28.35 39.38 16.70
N ALA A 425 29.18 39.30 15.66
CA ALA A 425 30.61 39.08 15.81
C ALA A 425 31.24 40.27 16.54
N ARG A 426 32.01 40.02 17.62
CA ARG A 426 33.11 40.89 18.02
C ARG A 426 34.33 40.10 18.49
N PRO A 427 35.55 40.62 18.24
CA PRO A 427 36.79 39.88 18.25
C PRO A 427 37.53 40.02 19.59
N GLY A 428 38.38 39.03 19.87
CA GLY A 428 39.35 39.03 20.96
C GLY A 428 40.18 37.77 20.89
#